data_AF-M3EDD7-F1
#
_entry.id   AF-M3EDD7-F1
#
_cell.length_a   1.000
_cell.length_b   1.000
_cell.length_c   1.000
_cell.angle_alpha   90.00
_cell.angle_beta   90.00
_cell.angle_gamma   90.00
#
_symmetry.space_group_name_H-M   'P 1'
#
loop_
_entity.id
_entity.type
_entity.pdbx_description
1 polymer ?
#
loop_
_entity_poly.entity_id
_entity_poly.type
_entity_poly.pdbx_seq_one_letter_code
_entity_poly.pdbx_strand_id
1 'polypeptide(L)'
;MSRPSRFAPDTLPRPYDWKEDAACRSAEPALFFPKDHGRVAPLVEHEAKTYCARCPVVDACLSHALAWPERAGVWGGLSEDERRLLRRRIQRRARRAAARAKRQKENHGADGTNSPAPAS
;
A
#
# COMPACT_ATOMS: atom_id res chain seq x y z
N MET A 1 -9.13 15.01 -15.37
CA MET A 1 -8.12 15.39 -14.37
C MET A 1 -7.23 16.46 -15.00
N SER A 2 -7.57 17.73 -14.79
CA SER A 2 -6.89 18.86 -15.43
C SER A 2 -5.49 19.05 -14.86
N ARG A 3 -4.48 19.04 -15.72
CA ARG A 3 -3.10 19.36 -15.34
C ARG A 3 -3.03 20.86 -15.01
N PRO A 4 -2.57 21.27 -13.81
CA PRO A 4 -2.44 22.68 -13.50
C PRO A 4 -1.42 23.34 -14.44
N SER A 5 -1.73 24.59 -14.82
CA SER A 5 -0.90 25.45 -15.68
C SER A 5 0.50 25.64 -15.09
N ARG A 6 1.54 25.70 -15.94
CA ARG A 6 2.92 26.02 -15.54
C ARG A 6 3.08 27.43 -14.95
N PHE A 7 2.04 28.26 -15.04
CA PHE A 7 1.99 29.63 -14.53
C PHE A 7 1.13 29.78 -13.26
N ALA A 8 0.83 28.69 -12.54
CA ALA A 8 0.15 28.82 -11.25
C ALA A 8 1.05 29.61 -10.27
N PRO A 9 0.57 30.72 -9.67
CA PRO A 9 1.36 31.49 -8.72
C PRO A 9 1.62 30.67 -7.44
N ASP A 10 2.80 30.85 -6.82
CA ASP A 10 3.23 30.15 -5.58
C ASP A 10 2.36 30.53 -4.34
N THR A 11 1.30 31.32 -4.55
CA THR A 11 0.34 31.76 -3.54
C THR A 11 -0.81 30.77 -3.30
N LEU A 12 -0.95 29.74 -4.12
CA LEU A 12 -1.91 28.67 -3.83
C LEU A 12 -1.40 27.84 -2.64
N PRO A 13 -2.25 27.59 -1.62
CA PRO A 13 -1.83 26.76 -0.49
C PRO A 13 -1.41 25.39 -1.01
N ARG A 14 -0.16 25.01 -0.72
CA ARG A 14 0.34 23.69 -1.08
C ARG A 14 -0.55 22.64 -0.41
N PRO A 15 -0.95 21.58 -1.13
CA PRO A 15 -1.65 20.47 -0.51
C PRO A 15 -0.84 19.95 0.68
N TYR A 16 -1.51 19.69 1.79
CA TYR A 16 -0.89 19.12 2.98
C TYR A 16 -0.03 17.89 2.62
N ASP A 17 1.28 17.99 2.86
CA ASP A 17 2.22 16.89 2.63
C ASP A 17 2.51 16.22 3.96
N TRP A 18 1.89 15.06 4.19
CA TRP A 18 2.09 14.23 5.38
C TRP A 18 3.57 13.91 5.64
N LYS A 19 4.45 14.06 4.64
CA LYS A 19 5.90 13.90 4.79
C LYS A 19 6.53 14.93 5.74
N GLU A 20 5.91 16.09 5.93
CA GLU A 20 6.41 17.13 6.84
C GLU A 20 6.33 16.69 8.32
N ASP A 21 5.34 15.86 8.66
CA ASP A 21 5.14 15.32 10.03
C ASP A 21 5.82 13.96 10.25
N ALA A 22 6.67 13.53 9.31
CA ALA A 22 7.36 12.25 9.40
C ALA A 22 8.50 12.30 10.43
N ALA A 23 8.41 11.46 11.47
CA ALA A 23 9.44 11.35 12.51
C ALA A 23 10.82 10.94 11.97
N CYS A 24 10.88 10.27 10.81
CA CYS A 24 12.14 9.90 10.17
C CYS A 24 12.90 11.07 9.54
N ARG A 25 12.29 12.27 9.42
CA ARG A 25 12.93 13.45 8.82
C ARG A 25 14.14 13.94 9.59
N SER A 26 14.15 13.75 10.91
CA SER A 26 15.28 14.12 11.78
C SER A 26 16.40 13.08 11.82
N ALA A 27 16.21 11.93 11.17
CA ALA A 27 17.17 10.82 11.15
C ALA A 27 17.93 10.76 9.81
N GLU A 28 19.06 10.05 9.81
CA GLU A 28 19.90 9.96 8.61
C GLU A 28 19.23 9.14 7.49
N PRO A 29 19.19 9.65 6.24
CA PRO A 29 18.59 8.92 5.11
C PRO A 29 19.23 7.55 4.85
N ALA A 30 20.52 7.38 5.17
CA ALA A 30 21.24 6.13 4.97
C ALA A 30 20.65 4.97 5.79
N LEU A 31 19.98 5.25 6.92
CA LEU A 31 19.29 4.24 7.73
C LEU A 31 18.07 3.66 7.00
N PHE A 32 17.35 4.50 6.26
CA PHE A 32 16.13 4.09 5.55
C PHE A 32 16.45 3.53 4.16
N PHE A 33 17.56 3.96 3.55
CA PHE A 33 17.99 3.58 2.20
C PHE A 33 19.44 3.09 2.21
N PRO A 34 19.71 1.90 2.79
CA PRO A 34 21.04 1.32 2.74
C PRO A 34 21.46 1.07 1.29
N LYS A 35 22.65 1.56 0.91
CA LYS A 35 23.22 1.34 -0.44
C LYS A 35 23.69 -0.10 -0.64
N ASP A 36 24.04 -0.77 0.46
CA ASP A 36 24.51 -2.15 0.47
C ASP A 36 23.47 -3.07 1.09
N HIS A 37 23.10 -4.13 0.37
CA HIS A 37 22.25 -5.22 0.87
C HIS A 37 23.07 -6.31 1.58
N GLY A 38 24.23 -5.94 2.14
CA GLY A 38 25.14 -6.85 2.80
C GLY A 38 24.62 -7.33 4.17
N ARG A 39 25.47 -8.06 4.91
CA ARG A 39 25.11 -8.64 6.23
C ARG A 39 24.60 -7.64 7.26
N VAL A 40 24.98 -6.37 7.15
CA VAL A 40 24.56 -5.31 8.08
C VAL A 40 23.20 -4.70 7.72
N ALA A 41 22.71 -4.89 6.50
CA ALA A 41 21.46 -4.29 6.03
C ALA A 41 20.25 -4.62 6.93
N PRO A 42 20.04 -5.88 7.38
CA PRO A 42 18.91 -6.20 8.25
C PRO A 42 18.94 -5.47 9.61
N LEU A 43 20.13 -5.20 10.15
CA LEU A 43 20.28 -4.46 11.42
C LEU A 43 19.91 -2.99 11.23
N VAL A 44 20.39 -2.39 10.13
CA VAL A 44 20.07 -1.00 9.76
C VAL A 44 18.58 -0.85 9.48
N GLU A 45 17.97 -1.81 8.77
CA GLU A 45 16.53 -1.82 8.55
C GLU A 45 15.73 -1.94 9.85
N HIS A 46 16.21 -2.77 10.80
CA HIS A 46 15.57 -2.90 12.10
C HIS A 46 15.60 -1.58 12.88
N GLU A 47 16.73 -0.88 12.87
CA GLU A 47 16.85 0.45 13.49
C GLU A 47 15.89 1.45 12.84
N ALA A 48 15.82 1.50 11.51
CA ALA A 48 14.86 2.34 10.78
C ALA A 48 13.39 2.04 11.14
N LYS A 49 13.05 0.76 11.40
CA LYS A 49 11.71 0.38 11.85
C LYS A 49 11.34 0.94 13.21
N THR A 50 12.31 1.17 14.10
CA THR A 50 12.04 1.77 15.42
C THR A 50 11.50 3.21 15.31
N TYR A 51 11.99 3.97 14.33
CA TYR A 51 11.45 5.30 14.00
C TYR A 51 10.02 5.21 13.47
N CYS A 52 9.76 4.23 12.60
CA CYS A 52 8.43 4.01 12.04
C CYS A 52 7.39 3.68 13.11
N ALA A 53 7.77 2.96 14.17
CA ALA A 53 6.88 2.58 15.27
C ALA A 53 6.33 3.78 16.07
N ARG A 54 7.01 4.93 16.04
CA ARG A 54 6.60 6.16 16.74
C ARG A 54 6.09 7.25 15.79
N CYS A 55 6.03 6.95 14.49
CA CYS A 55 5.73 7.93 13.46
C CYS A 55 4.20 8.10 13.30
N PRO A 56 3.65 9.33 13.43
CA PRO A 56 2.21 9.55 13.34
C PRO A 56 1.65 9.32 11.93
N VAL A 57 2.50 9.40 10.91
CA VAL A 57 2.13 9.29 9.48
C VAL A 57 2.46 7.93 8.87
N VAL A 58 2.65 6.90 9.70
CA VAL A 58 3.04 5.55 9.26
C VAL A 58 2.08 4.96 8.22
N ASP A 59 0.78 5.13 8.42
CA ASP A 59 -0.26 4.60 7.51
C ASP A 59 -0.27 5.32 6.16
N ALA A 60 -0.10 6.64 6.17
CA ALA A 60 0.00 7.43 4.94
C ALA A 60 1.27 7.06 4.17
N CYS A 61 2.39 6.90 4.88
CA CYS A 61 3.68 6.48 4.33
C CYS A 61 3.61 5.08 3.69
N LEU A 62 3.02 4.12 4.40
CA LEU A 62 2.84 2.77 3.88
C LEU A 62 1.92 2.75 2.66
N SER A 63 0.79 3.46 2.73
CA SER A 63 -0.16 3.56 1.61
C SER A 63 0.51 4.14 0.36
N HIS A 64 1.32 5.18 0.54
CA HIS A 64 2.09 5.79 -0.54
C HIS A 64 3.10 4.79 -1.16
N ALA A 65 3.82 4.05 -0.32
CA ALA A 65 4.81 3.06 -0.76
C ALA A 65 4.19 1.82 -1.43
N LEU A 66 2.94 1.49 -1.09
CA LEU A 66 2.18 0.44 -1.77
C LEU A 66 1.67 0.88 -3.15
N ALA A 67 1.30 2.16 -3.29
CA ALA A 67 0.89 2.74 -4.57
C ALA A 67 2.07 2.94 -5.54
N TRP A 68 3.25 3.28 -5.03
CA TRP A 68 4.47 3.54 -5.81
C TRP A 68 5.60 2.57 -5.42
N PRO A 69 5.60 1.34 -5.96
CA PRO A 69 6.40 0.23 -5.45
C PRO A 69 7.90 0.27 -5.76
N GLU A 70 8.38 1.19 -6.62
CA GLU A 70 9.79 1.29 -7.03
C GLU A 70 10.70 1.98 -5.99
N ARG A 71 10.15 2.38 -4.84
CA ARG A 71 10.95 3.03 -3.81
C ARG A 71 11.69 1.96 -3.00
N ALA A 72 13.00 1.89 -3.18
CA ALA A 72 13.90 1.08 -2.35
C ALA A 72 13.83 1.50 -0.88
N GLY A 73 14.36 0.68 0.04
CA GLY A 73 14.50 1.04 1.46
C GLY A 73 13.28 0.76 2.34
N VAL A 74 13.28 1.30 3.56
CA VAL A 74 12.24 1.11 4.59
C VAL A 74 11.18 2.20 4.49
N TRP A 75 9.91 1.78 4.36
CA TRP A 75 8.75 2.67 4.25
C TRP A 75 7.62 2.15 5.13
N GLY A 76 7.05 3.02 5.97
CA GLY A 76 5.92 2.67 6.82
C GLY A 76 6.17 1.45 7.71
N GLY A 77 7.41 1.28 8.20
CA GLY A 77 7.81 0.14 9.03
C GLY A 77 8.06 -1.17 8.29
N LEU A 78 8.03 -1.18 6.95
CA LEU A 78 8.31 -2.36 6.14
C LEU A 78 9.52 -2.14 5.24
N SER A 79 10.38 -3.14 5.11
CA SER A 79 11.44 -3.18 4.10
C SER A 79 10.86 -3.44 2.70
N GLU A 80 11.69 -3.31 1.66
CA GLU A 80 11.27 -3.55 0.28
C GLU A 80 10.72 -4.96 0.08
N ASP A 81 11.40 -5.96 0.63
CA ASP A 81 11.01 -7.36 0.52
C ASP A 81 9.72 -7.65 1.30
N GLU A 82 9.58 -7.08 2.49
CA GLU A 82 8.34 -7.19 3.27
C GLU A 82 7.17 -6.55 2.52
N ARG A 83 7.36 -5.37 1.92
CA ARG A 83 6.34 -4.74 1.06
C ARG A 83 6.00 -5.62 -0.14
N ARG A 84 7.00 -6.24 -0.78
CA ARG A 84 6.81 -7.16 -1.91
C ARG A 84 5.98 -8.38 -1.52
N LEU A 85 6.25 -8.97 -0.36
CA LEU A 85 5.51 -10.10 0.19
C LEU A 85 4.07 -9.70 0.56
N LEU A 86 3.89 -8.54 1.21
CA LEU A 86 2.58 -8.02 1.57
C LEU A 86 1.70 -7.79 0.34
N ARG A 87 2.24 -7.16 -0.72
CA ARG A 87 1.52 -6.97 -1.99
C ARG A 87 1.09 -8.31 -2.60
N ARG A 88 1.98 -9.30 -2.65
CA ARG A 88 1.64 -10.64 -3.15
C ARG A 88 0.51 -11.29 -2.33
N ARG A 89 0.52 -11.10 -1.00
CA ARG A 89 -0.54 -11.60 -0.11
C ARG A 89 -1.88 -10.92 -0.38
N ILE A 90 -1.89 -9.59 -0.53
CA ILE A 90 -3.08 -8.80 -0.87
C ILE A 90 -3.67 -9.27 -2.21
N GLN A 91 -2.83 -9.38 -3.25
CA GLN A 91 -3.25 -9.84 -4.57
C GLN A 91 -3.83 -11.27 -4.53
N ARG A 92 -3.20 -12.19 -3.80
CA ARG A 92 -3.73 -13.56 -3.62
C ARG A 92 -5.09 -13.57 -2.92
N ARG A 93 -5.27 -12.73 -1.89
CA ARG A 93 -6.56 -12.58 -1.19
C ARG A 93 -7.64 -12.01 -2.13
N ALA A 94 -7.33 -10.96 -2.88
CA ALA A 94 -8.24 -10.37 -3.84
C ALA A 94 -8.69 -11.38 -4.92
N ARG A 95 -7.75 -12.15 -5.49
CA ARG A 95 -8.06 -13.22 -6.46
C ARG A 95 -8.98 -14.29 -5.87
N ARG A 96 -8.71 -14.72 -4.63
CA ARG A 96 -9.56 -15.70 -3.92
C ARG A 96 -10.96 -15.17 -3.65
N ALA A 97 -11.08 -13.91 -3.23
CA ALA A 97 -12.38 -13.26 -3.01
C ALA A 97 -13.18 -13.15 -4.32
N ALA A 98 -12.54 -12.71 -5.41
CA ALA A 98 -13.17 -12.63 -6.73
C ALA A 98 -13.65 -14.00 -7.24
N ALA A 99 -12.85 -15.05 -7.07
CA ALA A 99 -13.25 -16.42 -7.43
C ALA A 99 -14.46 -16.91 -6.63
N ARG A 100 -14.52 -16.61 -5.32
CA ARG A 100 -15.68 -16.94 -4.47
C ARG A 100 -16.94 -16.19 -4.89
N ALA A 101 -16.83 -14.89 -5.15
CA ALA A 101 -17.95 -14.07 -5.62
C ALA A 101 -18.49 -14.55 -6.97
N LYS A 102 -17.61 -14.99 -7.89
CA LYS A 102 -18.02 -15.59 -9.17
C LYS A 102 -18.85 -16.86 -8.97
N ARG A 103 -18.37 -17.80 -8.13
CA ARG A 103 -19.09 -19.04 -7.82
C ARG A 103 -20.46 -18.79 -7.16
N GLN A 104 -20.56 -17.81 -6.27
CA GLN A 104 -21.84 -17.47 -5.64
C GLN A 104 -22.86 -16.98 -6.67
N LYS A 105 -22.45 -16.14 -7.62
CA LYS A 105 -23.33 -15.68 -8.71
C LYS A 105 -23.80 -16.83 -9.61
N GLU A 106 -22.92 -17.78 -9.91
CA GLU A 106 -23.25 -18.98 -10.69
C GLU A 106 -24.31 -19.84 -9.97
N ASN A 107 -24.15 -20.08 -8.66
CA ASN A 107 -25.09 -20.85 -7.87
C ASN A 107 -26.46 -20.17 -7.71
N HIS A 108 -26.50 -18.85 -7.43
CA HIS A 108 -27.77 -18.11 -7.30
C HIS A 108 -28.49 -17.94 -8.64
N GLY A 109 -27.77 -18.00 -9.77
CA GLY A 109 -28.38 -17.99 -11.11
C GLY A 109 -28.99 -19.34 -11.51
N ALA A 110 -28.53 -20.45 -10.93
CA ALA A 110 -29.05 -21.79 -11.21
C ALA A 110 -30.34 -22.15 -10.44
N ASP A 111 -30.64 -21.44 -9.36
CA ASP A 111 -31.82 -21.68 -8.50
C ASP A 111 -33.09 -20.93 -9.01
N GLY A 112 -32.97 -20.13 -10.06
CA GLY A 112 -34.04 -19.24 -10.55
C GLY A 112 -35.00 -19.82 -11.59
N THR A 113 -34.88 -21.10 -11.99
CA THR A 113 -35.69 -21.69 -13.09
C THR A 113 -36.56 -22.89 -12.72
N ASN A 114 -36.71 -23.24 -11.44
CA ASN A 114 -37.65 -24.30 -11.04
C ASN A 114 -38.90 -23.72 -10.35
N SER A 115 -39.80 -23.13 -11.15
CA SER A 115 -41.21 -23.06 -10.80
C SER A 115 -41.94 -24.20 -11.50
N PRO A 116 -42.51 -25.19 -10.80
CA PRO A 116 -43.46 -26.09 -11.43
C PRO A 116 -44.71 -25.27 -11.78
N ALA A 117 -45.06 -25.23 -13.05
CA ALA A 117 -46.33 -24.68 -13.51
C ALA A 117 -47.48 -25.43 -12.82
N PRO A 118 -48.48 -24.75 -12.22
CA PRO A 118 -49.63 -25.44 -11.66
C PRO A 118 -50.46 -26.07 -12.79
N ALA A 119 -50.65 -27.38 -12.72
CA ALA A 119 -51.55 -28.12 -13.59
C ALA A 119 -53.01 -27.81 -13.19
N SER A 120 -53.81 -27.29 -14.11
CA SER A 120 -55.28 -27.35 -14.12
C SER A 120 -55.80 -27.00 -15.50
#